data_AF-A0A914S6I7-F1
#
_entry.id   AF-A0A914S6I7-F1
#
_cell.length_a   1.000
_cell.length_b   1.000
_cell.length_c   1.000
_cell.angle_alpha   90.00
_cell.angle_beta   90.00
_cell.angle_gamma   90.00
#
_symmetry.space_group_name_H-M   'P 1'
#
loop_
_entity.id
_entity.type
_entity.pdbx_description
1 polymer ?
#
loop_
_entity_poly.entity_id
_entity_poly.type
_entity_poly.pdbx_seq_one_letter_code
_entity_poly.pdbx_strand_id
1 'polypeptide(L)'
;MIGFLPLLAGIVGLLAQFVTETSREATLEKNALNAMVKEVLTGIRTVIAYNGQEEECDRHARKLEEAAGFGIRKSLLVASGTGIIYCLIFIAMAVNFWLGTLICSNRQITPGAVFATFWAIMGGMIAIGHAAKQIMPIMTAKNSAVRIFAVIDHKSDINNVSWQFGTLDEVKGDIEFTRLCYHYSVGKHKRPLEISLDGVSLERLNASWLRHMIGIIPSEPVIFDGTIEQNIHLGNSDLSDDAMRLFCRDANAHNFIVDLPEVYTSLIFI
;
A
#
# COMPACT_ATOMS: atom_id res chain seq x y z
N MET A 1 -27.84 35.12 -10.64
CA MET A 1 -27.18 33.83 -10.29
C MET A 1 -26.45 33.88 -8.95
N ILE A 2 -25.51 34.81 -8.72
CA ILE A 2 -24.66 34.85 -7.51
C ILE A 2 -25.46 34.97 -6.19
N GLY A 3 -26.62 35.64 -6.19
CA GLY A 3 -27.49 35.72 -5.00
C GLY A 3 -28.06 34.39 -4.50
N PHE A 4 -28.12 33.35 -5.34
CA PHE A 4 -28.56 32.00 -4.95
C PHE A 4 -27.42 31.12 -4.43
N LEU A 5 -26.18 31.59 -4.58
CA LEU A 5 -24.97 30.85 -4.22
C LEU A 5 -24.87 30.51 -2.72
N PRO A 6 -25.16 31.42 -1.76
CA PRO A 6 -25.14 31.06 -0.33
C PRO A 6 -26.22 30.04 0.05
N LEU A 7 -27.40 30.11 -0.56
CA LEU A 7 -28.48 29.14 -0.34
C LEU A 7 -28.09 27.75 -0.87
N LEU A 8 -27.56 27.69 -2.09
CA LEU A 8 -27.07 26.44 -2.68
C LEU A 8 -25.89 25.87 -1.87
N ALA A 9 -24.94 26.70 -1.47
CA ALA A 9 -23.79 26.29 -0.66
C ALA A 9 -24.23 25.72 0.72
N GLY A 10 -25.20 26.35 1.37
CA GLY A 10 -25.74 25.86 2.64
C GLY A 10 -26.42 24.50 2.52
N ILE A 11 -27.26 24.31 1.50
CA ILE A 11 -27.96 23.04 1.25
C ILE A 11 -26.98 21.94 0.85
N VAL A 12 -26.01 22.24 -0.03
CA VAL A 12 -24.94 21.31 -0.39
C VAL A 12 -24.09 20.95 0.81
N GLY A 13 -23.77 21.89 1.69
CA GLY A 13 -23.00 21.66 2.92
C GLY A 13 -23.72 20.73 3.90
N LEU A 14 -25.01 20.97 4.16
CA LEU A 14 -25.84 20.11 5.02
C LEU A 14 -25.97 18.68 4.45
N LEU A 15 -26.23 18.56 3.15
CA LEU A 15 -26.28 17.27 2.48
C LEU A 15 -24.92 16.57 2.51
N ALA A 16 -23.82 17.30 2.30
CA ALA A 16 -22.48 16.74 2.37
C ALA A 16 -22.17 16.16 3.75
N GLN A 17 -22.48 16.89 4.84
CA GLN A 17 -22.30 16.39 6.20
C GLN A 17 -23.08 15.09 6.42
N PHE A 18 -24.37 15.09 6.10
CA PHE A 18 -25.23 13.92 6.30
C PHE A 18 -24.77 12.71 5.48
N VAL A 19 -24.36 12.94 4.23
CA VAL A 19 -23.82 11.89 3.34
C VAL A 19 -22.47 11.37 3.85
N THR A 20 -21.58 12.24 4.36
CA THR A 20 -20.29 11.79 4.90
C THR A 20 -20.44 10.92 6.13
N GLU A 21 -21.40 11.24 7.01
CA GLU A 21 -21.63 10.49 8.24
C GLU A 21 -22.21 9.10 7.96
N THR A 22 -23.28 9.03 7.15
CA THR A 22 -23.84 7.74 6.67
C THR A 22 -22.86 6.96 5.80
N SER A 23 -21.98 7.63 5.05
CA SER A 23 -20.94 6.96 4.27
C SER A 23 -19.85 6.36 5.16
N ARG A 24 -19.56 6.95 6.32
CA ARG A 24 -18.59 6.42 7.28
C ARG A 24 -19.06 5.07 7.83
N GLU A 25 -20.31 5.01 8.29
CA GLU A 25 -20.93 3.79 8.83
C GLU A 25 -20.93 2.65 7.80
N ALA A 26 -21.40 2.93 6.57
CA ALA A 26 -21.39 1.94 5.49
C ALA A 26 -19.96 1.46 5.12
N THR A 27 -18.95 2.34 5.25
CA THR A 27 -17.56 1.97 4.97
C THR A 27 -17.00 1.07 6.08
N LEU A 28 -17.39 1.27 7.34
CA LEU A 28 -16.97 0.43 8.46
C LEU A 28 -17.50 -1.00 8.32
N GLU A 29 -18.77 -1.17 7.97
CA GLU A 29 -19.35 -2.49 7.72
C GLU A 29 -18.68 -3.20 6.54
N LYS A 30 -18.45 -2.48 5.44
CA LYS A 30 -17.70 -3.01 4.29
C LYS A 30 -16.28 -3.46 4.68
N ASN A 31 -15.59 -2.67 5.50
CA ASN A 31 -14.26 -3.03 5.98
C ASN A 31 -14.28 -4.27 6.86
N ALA A 32 -15.29 -4.44 7.72
CA ALA A 32 -15.47 -5.63 8.54
C ALA A 32 -15.75 -6.88 7.69
N LEU A 33 -16.57 -6.76 6.63
CA LEU A 33 -16.79 -7.83 5.66
C LEU A 33 -15.49 -8.24 4.96
N ASN A 34 -14.73 -7.27 4.46
CA ASN A 34 -13.44 -7.51 3.80
C ASN A 34 -12.40 -8.14 4.75
N ALA A 35 -12.40 -7.76 6.03
CA ALA A 35 -11.52 -8.33 7.03
C ALA A 35 -11.79 -9.83 7.24
N MET A 36 -13.07 -10.22 7.30
CA MET A 36 -13.46 -11.63 7.45
C MET A 36 -13.04 -12.47 6.23
N VAL A 37 -13.25 -11.96 5.00
CA VAL A 37 -12.78 -12.65 3.79
C VAL A 37 -11.26 -12.82 3.81
N LYS A 38 -10.53 -11.80 4.27
CA LYS A 38 -9.06 -11.88 4.40
C LYS A 38 -8.62 -12.95 5.40
N GLU A 39 -9.31 -13.08 6.52
CA GLU A 39 -9.05 -14.12 7.53
C GLU A 39 -9.23 -15.52 6.93
N VAL A 40 -10.35 -15.76 6.24
CA VAL A 40 -10.64 -17.04 5.56
C VAL A 40 -9.60 -17.37 4.50
N LEU A 41 -9.22 -16.41 3.66
CA LEU A 41 -8.21 -16.62 2.61
C LEU A 41 -6.81 -16.88 3.18
N THR A 42 -6.44 -16.18 4.25
CA THR A 42 -5.16 -16.40 4.93
C THR A 42 -5.11 -17.79 5.57
N GLY A 43 -6.23 -18.25 6.13
CA GLY A 43 -6.39 -19.55 6.77
C GLY A 43 -6.94 -20.66 5.86
N ILE A 44 -6.85 -20.53 4.53
CA ILE A 44 -7.63 -21.37 3.60
C ILE A 44 -7.37 -22.87 3.76
N ARG A 45 -6.13 -23.26 4.07
CA ARG A 45 -5.77 -24.68 4.31
C ARG A 45 -6.52 -25.24 5.53
N THR A 46 -6.69 -24.44 6.58
CA THR A 46 -7.46 -24.81 7.77
C THR A 46 -8.94 -24.95 7.44
N VAL A 47 -9.52 -24.00 6.70
CA VAL A 47 -10.94 -24.05 6.31
C VAL A 47 -11.23 -25.29 5.46
N ILE A 48 -10.34 -25.64 4.52
CA ILE A 48 -10.44 -26.86 3.72
C ILE A 48 -10.30 -28.10 4.60
N ALA A 49 -9.36 -28.12 5.55
CA ALA A 49 -9.15 -29.26 6.44
C ALA A 49 -10.37 -29.59 7.32
N TYR A 50 -11.17 -28.58 7.68
CA TYR A 50 -12.41 -28.76 8.43
C TYR A 50 -13.67 -28.86 7.54
N ASN A 51 -13.51 -28.87 6.21
CA ASN A 51 -14.62 -28.85 5.24
C ASN A 51 -15.63 -27.71 5.50
N GLY A 52 -15.14 -26.56 5.94
CA GLY A 52 -15.93 -25.41 6.40
C GLY A 52 -16.27 -24.38 5.31
N GLN A 53 -16.03 -24.67 4.03
CA GLN A 53 -16.19 -23.70 2.95
C GLN A 53 -17.63 -23.19 2.82
N GLU A 54 -18.61 -24.09 2.90
CA GLU A 54 -20.03 -23.76 2.75
C GLU A 54 -20.52 -22.89 3.92
N GLU A 55 -20.09 -23.17 5.15
CA GLU A 55 -20.42 -22.38 6.33
C GLU A 55 -19.87 -20.93 6.25
N GLU A 56 -18.63 -20.76 5.78
CA GLU A 56 -18.05 -19.43 5.60
C GLU A 56 -18.70 -18.66 4.44
N CYS A 57 -19.11 -19.35 3.36
CA CYS A 57 -19.92 -18.76 2.30
C CYS A 57 -21.26 -18.24 2.82
N ASP A 58 -21.97 -19.01 3.63
CA ASP A 58 -23.25 -18.60 4.23
C ASP A 58 -23.08 -17.47 5.26
N ARG A 59 -21.98 -17.49 6.02
CA ARG A 59 -21.61 -16.41 6.93
C ARG A 59 -21.35 -15.11 6.18
N HIS A 60 -20.67 -15.19 5.04
CA HIS A 60 -20.45 -14.04 4.15
C HIS A 60 -21.75 -13.53 3.53
N ALA A 61 -22.60 -14.43 3.03
CA ALA A 61 -23.88 -14.07 2.43
C ALA A 61 -24.79 -13.29 3.40
N ARG A 62 -24.92 -13.75 4.65
CA ARG A 62 -25.72 -13.08 5.68
C ARG A 62 -25.22 -11.67 6.00
N LYS A 63 -23.91 -11.50 6.18
CA LYS A 63 -23.32 -10.17 6.45
C LYS A 63 -23.40 -9.24 5.24
N LEU A 64 -23.29 -9.78 4.03
CA LEU A 64 -23.43 -9.01 2.80
C LEU A 64 -24.86 -8.49 2.64
N GLU A 65 -25.88 -9.30 2.97
CA GLU A 65 -27.28 -8.90 2.90
C GLU A 65 -27.61 -7.76 3.89
N GLU A 66 -27.09 -7.84 5.12
CA GLU A 66 -27.21 -6.77 6.11
C GLU A 66 -26.58 -5.46 5.60
N ALA A 67 -25.33 -5.52 5.12
CA ALA A 67 -24.63 -4.37 4.54
C ALA A 67 -25.34 -3.81 3.28
N ALA A 68 -25.96 -4.68 2.48
CA ALA A 68 -26.73 -4.27 1.30
C ALA A 68 -27.97 -3.47 1.69
N GLY A 69 -28.67 -3.86 2.77
CA GLY A 69 -29.81 -3.12 3.31
C GLY A 69 -29.46 -1.68 3.71
N PHE A 70 -28.33 -1.49 4.39
CA PHE A 70 -27.81 -0.15 4.70
C PHE A 70 -27.44 0.63 3.43
N GLY A 71 -26.83 -0.05 2.45
CA GLY A 71 -26.52 0.51 1.13
C GLY A 71 -27.74 1.07 0.41
N ILE A 72 -28.87 0.34 0.41
CA ILE A 72 -30.11 0.77 -0.22
C ILE A 72 -30.66 2.04 0.44
N ARG A 73 -30.77 2.06 1.78
CA ARG A 73 -31.27 3.23 2.52
C ARG A 73 -30.40 4.47 2.30
N LYS A 74 -29.07 4.29 2.33
CA LYS A 74 -28.10 5.34 2.00
C LYS A 74 -28.29 5.84 0.57
N SER A 75 -28.44 4.94 -0.40
CA SER A 75 -28.58 5.30 -1.82
C SER A 75 -29.81 6.15 -2.06
N LEU A 76 -30.92 5.85 -1.38
CA LEU A 76 -32.14 6.62 -1.44
C LEU A 76 -31.93 8.05 -0.92
N LEU A 77 -31.23 8.19 0.20
CA LEU A 77 -30.96 9.48 0.81
C LEU A 77 -30.01 10.35 -0.04
N VAL A 78 -28.95 9.74 -0.60
CA VAL A 78 -28.04 10.39 -1.55
C VAL A 78 -28.80 10.81 -2.81
N ALA A 79 -29.67 9.95 -3.34
CA ALA A 79 -30.48 10.26 -4.52
C ALA A 79 -31.45 11.41 -4.26
N SER A 80 -32.16 11.41 -3.12
CA SER A 80 -33.06 12.50 -2.76
C SER A 80 -32.32 13.82 -2.57
N GLY A 81 -31.17 13.82 -1.90
CA GLY A 81 -30.34 15.01 -1.72
C GLY A 81 -29.86 15.59 -3.06
N THR A 82 -29.38 14.70 -3.95
CA THR A 82 -28.96 15.08 -5.31
C THR A 82 -30.12 15.66 -6.11
N GLY A 83 -31.32 15.07 -6.02
CA GLY A 83 -32.52 15.54 -6.68
C GLY A 83 -32.94 16.95 -6.23
N ILE A 84 -32.88 17.23 -4.92
CA ILE A 84 -33.17 18.56 -4.36
C ILE A 84 -32.21 19.61 -4.90
N ILE A 85 -30.91 19.30 -4.99
CA ILE A 85 -29.89 20.20 -5.56
C ILE A 85 -30.22 20.54 -7.01
N TYR A 86 -30.53 19.55 -7.85
CA TYR A 86 -30.88 19.80 -9.26
C TYR A 86 -32.17 20.60 -9.40
N CYS A 87 -33.19 20.32 -8.58
CA CYS A 87 -34.43 21.09 -8.57
C CYS A 87 -34.17 22.59 -8.30
N LEU A 88 -33.34 22.90 -7.30
CA LEU A 88 -32.97 24.28 -6.98
C LEU A 88 -32.18 24.96 -8.10
N ILE A 89 -31.28 24.22 -8.76
CA ILE A 89 -30.54 24.72 -9.93
C ILE A 89 -31.50 25.09 -11.06
N PHE A 90 -32.50 24.25 -11.35
CA PHE A 90 -33.51 24.53 -12.38
C PHE A 90 -34.42 25.71 -12.02
N ILE A 91 -34.83 25.84 -10.76
CA ILE A 91 -35.59 27.01 -10.29
C ILE A 91 -34.75 28.28 -10.44
N ALA A 92 -33.49 28.26 -10.00
CA ALA A 92 -32.58 29.38 -10.16
C ALA A 92 -32.38 29.72 -11.65
N MET A 93 -32.23 28.71 -12.51
CA MET A 93 -32.14 28.89 -13.96
C MET A 93 -33.38 29.59 -14.52
N ALA A 94 -34.59 29.14 -14.17
CA ALA A 94 -35.85 29.74 -14.61
C ALA A 94 -35.95 31.22 -14.20
N VAL A 95 -35.62 31.55 -12.94
CA VAL A 95 -35.60 32.94 -12.44
C VAL A 95 -34.58 33.80 -13.21
N ASN A 96 -33.39 33.27 -13.50
CA ASN A 96 -32.37 34.03 -14.24
C ASN A 96 -32.78 34.27 -15.69
N PHE A 97 -33.41 33.31 -16.36
CA PHE A 97 -33.91 33.52 -17.73
C PHE A 97 -35.11 34.46 -17.77
N TRP A 98 -36.01 34.40 -16.78
CA TRP A 98 -37.11 35.35 -16.64
C TRP A 98 -36.57 36.79 -16.51
N LEU A 99 -35.68 37.02 -15.55
CA LEU A 99 -35.06 38.34 -15.34
C LEU A 99 -34.25 38.78 -16.56
N GLY A 100 -33.50 37.87 -17.18
CA GLY A 100 -32.76 38.13 -18.41
C GLY A 100 -33.66 38.59 -19.54
N THR A 101 -34.83 37.96 -19.71
CA THR A 101 -35.82 38.34 -20.73
C THR A 101 -36.39 39.73 -20.47
N LEU A 102 -36.69 40.06 -19.21
CA LEU A 102 -37.17 41.39 -18.82
C LEU A 102 -36.16 42.49 -19.15
N ILE A 103 -34.88 42.25 -18.88
CA ILE A 103 -33.80 43.22 -19.16
C ILE A 103 -33.54 43.35 -20.67
N CYS A 104 -33.66 42.26 -21.42
CA CYS A 104 -33.60 42.29 -22.89
C CYS A 104 -34.75 43.09 -23.50
N SER A 105 -35.97 43.00 -22.93
CA SER A 105 -37.13 43.78 -23.39
C SER A 105 -36.91 45.29 -23.26
N ASN A 106 -36.12 45.73 -22.27
CA ASN A 106 -35.75 47.13 -22.07
C ASN A 106 -34.58 47.60 -22.96
N ARG A 107 -34.15 46.78 -23.95
CA ARG A 107 -33.01 47.02 -24.86
C ARG A 107 -31.66 47.30 -24.17
N GLN A 108 -31.48 46.85 -22.94
CA GLN A 108 -30.23 47.07 -22.19
C GLN A 108 -29.16 46.01 -22.46
N ILE A 109 -29.58 44.77 -22.74
CA ILE A 109 -28.68 43.62 -22.91
C ILE A 109 -29.16 42.78 -24.10
N THR A 110 -28.23 42.25 -24.90
CA THR A 110 -28.55 41.32 -25.99
C THR A 110 -28.86 39.91 -25.45
N PRO A 111 -29.78 39.15 -26.06
CA PRO A 111 -30.09 37.79 -25.61
C PRO A 111 -28.84 36.90 -25.53
N GLY A 112 -27.89 37.05 -26.45
CA GLY A 112 -26.63 36.30 -26.45
C GLY A 112 -25.77 36.55 -25.19
N ALA A 113 -25.77 37.76 -24.63
CA ALA A 113 -25.04 38.07 -23.41
C ALA A 113 -25.64 37.38 -22.17
N VAL A 114 -26.96 37.18 -22.14
CA VAL A 114 -27.64 36.41 -21.06
C VAL A 114 -27.21 34.94 -21.09
N PHE A 115 -27.16 34.33 -22.28
CA PHE A 115 -26.67 32.95 -22.43
C PHE A 115 -25.18 32.81 -22.10
N ALA A 116 -24.35 33.74 -22.55
CA ALA A 116 -22.91 33.72 -22.31
C ALA A 116 -22.58 33.82 -20.81
N THR A 117 -23.24 34.74 -20.10
CA THR A 117 -23.06 34.91 -18.65
C THR A 117 -23.55 33.69 -17.86
N PHE A 118 -24.65 33.06 -18.27
CA PHE A 118 -25.13 31.81 -17.67
C PHE A 118 -24.11 30.67 -17.82
N TRP A 119 -23.63 30.42 -19.04
CA TRP A 119 -22.66 29.34 -19.30
C TRP A 119 -21.31 29.59 -18.62
N ALA A 120 -20.85 30.84 -18.55
CA ALA A 120 -19.63 31.19 -17.82
C ALA A 120 -19.75 30.86 -16.32
N ILE A 121 -20.88 31.20 -15.69
CA ILE A 121 -21.11 30.92 -14.27
C ILE A 121 -21.29 29.41 -14.03
N MET A 122 -22.06 28.73 -14.88
CA MET A 122 -22.29 27.28 -14.77
C MET A 122 -20.99 26.49 -14.96
N GLY A 123 -20.21 26.82 -15.99
CA GLY A 123 -18.90 26.21 -16.23
C GLY A 123 -17.94 26.41 -15.06
N GLY A 124 -17.91 27.61 -14.47
CA GLY A 124 -17.14 27.89 -13.27
C GLY A 124 -17.55 27.04 -12.06
N MET A 125 -18.86 26.89 -11.82
CA MET A 125 -19.37 26.06 -10.71
C MET A 125 -19.03 24.57 -10.88
N ILE A 126 -19.18 24.04 -12.10
CA ILE A 126 -18.82 22.65 -12.41
C ILE A 126 -17.31 22.44 -12.20
N ALA A 127 -16.47 23.36 -12.69
CA ALA A 127 -15.03 23.28 -12.53
C ALA A 127 -14.61 23.25 -11.05
N ILE A 128 -15.22 24.08 -10.20
CA ILE A 128 -14.99 24.06 -8.75
C ILE A 128 -15.40 22.73 -8.14
N GLY A 129 -16.56 22.18 -8.52
CA GLY A 129 -17.02 20.88 -8.05
C GLY A 129 -16.07 19.74 -8.41
N HIS A 130 -15.51 19.75 -9.62
CA HIS A 130 -14.49 18.79 -10.03
C HIS A 130 -13.16 18.99 -9.29
N ALA A 131 -12.71 20.23 -9.12
CA ALA A 131 -11.47 20.54 -8.40
C ALA A 131 -11.54 20.09 -6.93
N ALA A 132 -12.68 20.29 -6.26
CA ALA A 132 -12.90 19.84 -4.89
C ALA A 132 -12.72 18.32 -4.72
N LYS A 133 -13.16 17.51 -5.70
CA LYS A 133 -13.00 16.05 -5.67
C LYS A 133 -11.53 15.61 -5.78
N GLN A 134 -10.66 16.42 -6.37
CA GLN A 134 -9.23 16.08 -6.58
C GLN A 134 -8.36 16.31 -5.34
N ILE A 135 -8.87 17.01 -4.32
CA ILE A 135 -8.12 17.27 -3.09
C ILE A 135 -7.79 15.97 -2.35
N MET A 136 -8.74 15.01 -2.30
CA MET A 136 -8.57 13.77 -1.54
C MET A 136 -7.47 12.86 -2.12
N PRO A 137 -7.42 12.55 -3.43
CA PRO A 137 -6.30 11.80 -4.02
C PRO A 137 -4.93 12.43 -3.77
N ILE A 138 -4.83 13.76 -3.88
CA ILE A 138 -3.57 14.49 -3.63
C ILE A 138 -3.13 14.35 -2.17
N MET A 139 -4.06 14.48 -1.21
CA MET A 139 -3.76 14.29 0.21
C MET A 139 -3.34 12.84 0.50
N THR A 140 -4.01 11.86 -0.08
CA THR A 140 -3.64 10.44 0.06
C THR A 140 -2.28 10.15 -0.54
N ALA A 141 -1.96 10.70 -1.72
CA ALA A 141 -0.65 10.56 -2.35
C ALA A 141 0.45 11.16 -1.48
N LYS A 142 0.24 12.37 -0.93
CA LYS A 142 1.18 13.01 0.00
C LYS A 142 1.42 12.17 1.25
N ASN A 143 0.35 11.68 1.89
CA ASN A 143 0.47 10.85 3.10
C ASN A 143 1.17 9.51 2.85
N SER A 144 0.95 8.91 1.67
CA SER A 144 1.63 7.67 1.27
C SER A 144 3.12 7.92 1.00
N ALA A 145 3.45 9.04 0.34
CA ALA A 145 4.82 9.44 0.05
C ALA A 145 5.64 9.65 1.33
N VAL A 146 5.06 10.22 2.40
CA VAL A 146 5.76 10.42 3.67
C VAL A 146 6.37 9.11 4.20
N ARG A 147 5.65 7.98 4.11
CA ARG A 147 6.17 6.69 4.57
C ARG A 147 7.29 6.15 3.69
N ILE A 148 7.17 6.35 2.37
CA ILE A 148 8.20 5.94 1.40
C ILE A 148 9.48 6.74 1.63
N PHE A 149 9.37 8.07 1.72
CA PHE A 149 10.51 8.95 2.00
C PHE A 149 11.10 8.70 3.39
N ALA A 150 10.30 8.36 4.39
CA ALA A 150 10.83 7.97 5.70
C ALA A 150 11.75 6.72 5.63
N VAL A 151 11.52 5.80 4.68
CA VAL A 151 12.41 4.64 4.45
C VAL A 151 13.62 5.04 3.60
N ILE A 152 13.43 5.82 2.54
CA ILE A 152 14.52 6.26 1.64
C ILE A 152 15.53 7.14 2.39
N ASP A 153 15.04 8.08 3.20
CA ASP A 153 15.87 9.05 3.92
C ASP A 153 16.43 8.48 5.23
N HIS A 154 16.02 7.26 5.62
CA HIS A 154 16.53 6.59 6.82
C HIS A 154 17.99 6.19 6.62
N LYS A 155 18.88 6.77 7.43
CA LYS A 155 20.29 6.36 7.49
C LYS A 155 20.44 5.15 8.40
N SER A 156 20.95 4.04 7.87
CA SER A 156 21.22 2.82 8.64
C SER A 156 22.41 3.00 9.60
N ASP A 157 22.26 2.56 10.85
CA ASP A 157 23.35 2.55 11.84
C ASP A 157 24.54 1.69 11.37
N ILE A 158 24.25 0.56 10.70
CA ILE A 158 25.25 -0.28 10.02
C ILE A 158 25.19 0.08 8.54
N ASN A 159 25.99 1.06 8.13
CA ASN A 159 26.16 1.37 6.71
C ASN A 159 26.84 0.19 6.00
N ASN A 160 26.68 0.01 4.69
CA ASN A 160 27.47 -0.94 3.90
C ASN A 160 28.55 -0.22 3.05
N VAL A 161 28.55 1.13 3.01
CA VAL A 161 29.18 1.91 1.93
C VAL A 161 30.37 2.81 2.37
N SER A 162 30.43 3.32 3.61
CA SER A 162 31.48 4.26 4.05
C SER A 162 32.36 3.67 5.16
N TRP A 163 33.67 3.50 4.94
CA TRP A 163 34.53 2.78 5.90
C TRP A 163 35.94 3.37 6.10
N GLN A 164 36.46 3.23 7.32
CA GLN A 164 37.78 3.73 7.75
C GLN A 164 38.92 2.69 7.62
N PHE A 165 38.64 1.38 7.69
CA PHE A 165 39.68 0.33 7.68
C PHE A 165 39.55 -0.68 6.51
N GLY A 166 38.40 -0.75 5.84
CA GLY A 166 38.23 -1.56 4.61
C GLY A 166 38.07 -3.07 4.88
N THR A 167 39.05 -3.86 4.44
CA THR A 167 39.09 -5.33 4.43
C THR A 167 40.42 -5.84 4.99
N LEU A 168 40.48 -7.10 5.44
CA LEU A 168 41.76 -7.76 5.77
C LEU A 168 42.26 -8.51 4.54
N ASP A 169 43.56 -8.40 4.25
CA ASP A 169 44.19 -9.09 3.10
C ASP A 169 44.28 -10.60 3.33
N GLU A 170 44.48 -11.01 4.58
CA GLU A 170 44.56 -12.41 4.99
C GLU A 170 43.71 -12.61 6.26
N VAL A 171 42.88 -13.65 6.25
CA VAL A 171 41.96 -13.99 7.35
C VAL A 171 42.35 -15.35 7.91
N LYS A 172 42.67 -15.41 9.20
CA LYS A 172 42.98 -16.66 9.91
C LYS A 172 41.74 -17.29 10.52
N GLY A 173 40.75 -16.46 10.86
CA GLY A 173 39.48 -16.90 11.43
C GLY A 173 39.47 -16.91 12.96
N ASP A 174 40.36 -16.16 13.61
CA ASP A 174 40.41 -16.04 15.07
C ASP A 174 39.34 -15.06 15.54
N ILE A 175 38.30 -15.55 16.21
CA ILE A 175 37.19 -14.74 16.72
C ILE A 175 37.29 -14.62 18.23
N GLU A 176 37.30 -13.39 18.75
CA GLU A 176 37.36 -13.11 20.18
C GLU A 176 36.15 -12.30 20.66
N PHE A 177 35.60 -12.70 21.80
CA PHE A 177 34.48 -12.03 22.47
C PHE A 177 34.96 -11.47 23.80
N THR A 178 35.03 -10.14 23.92
CA THR A 178 35.43 -9.49 25.17
C THR A 178 34.19 -8.91 25.85
N ARG A 179 33.89 -9.35 27.09
CA ARG A 179 32.83 -8.79 27.95
C ARG A 179 31.50 -8.50 27.23
N LEU A 180 31.04 -9.43 26.40
CA LEU A 180 29.84 -9.25 25.60
C LEU A 180 28.57 -9.29 26.45
N CYS A 181 27.90 -8.15 26.58
CA CYS A 181 26.56 -8.02 27.16
C CYS A 181 25.59 -7.53 26.09
N TYR A 182 24.63 -8.36 25.68
CA TYR A 182 23.70 -8.04 24.60
C TYR A 182 22.24 -8.23 25.01
N HIS A 183 21.37 -7.36 24.50
CA HIS A 183 19.92 -7.45 24.62
C HIS A 183 19.29 -6.90 23.34
N TYR A 184 18.24 -7.55 22.86
CA TYR A 184 17.48 -7.07 21.69
C TYR A 184 16.66 -5.83 22.06
N SER A 185 17.17 -4.63 21.78
CA SER A 185 16.40 -3.39 21.91
C SER A 185 15.66 -3.07 20.61
N VAL A 186 14.33 -2.94 20.69
CA VAL A 186 13.54 -2.40 19.57
C VAL A 186 13.63 -0.88 19.61
N GLY A 187 14.37 -0.29 18.68
CA GLY A 187 14.27 1.13 18.35
C GLY A 187 15.27 2.12 18.99
N LYS A 188 16.19 1.71 19.87
CA LYS A 188 17.31 2.59 20.31
C LYS A 188 18.59 1.85 20.73
N HIS A 189 19.71 2.45 20.31
CA HIS A 189 21.11 2.31 20.76
C HIS A 189 21.64 0.90 21.01
N LYS A 190 22.40 0.39 20.03
CA LYS A 190 23.39 -0.67 20.28
C LYS A 190 24.53 -0.10 21.11
N ARG A 191 24.88 -0.79 22.19
CA ARG A 191 26.22 -0.69 22.77
C ARG A 191 27.21 -1.31 21.78
N PRO A 192 28.45 -0.82 21.70
CA PRO A 192 29.44 -1.44 20.84
C PRO A 192 29.62 -2.90 21.22
N LEU A 193 29.55 -3.79 20.23
CA LEU A 193 29.86 -5.19 20.46
C LEU A 193 31.38 -5.30 20.47
N GLU A 194 31.95 -5.64 21.62
CA GLU A 194 33.38 -5.94 21.78
C GLU A 194 33.68 -7.34 21.17
N ILE A 195 33.50 -7.46 19.86
CA ILE A 195 33.84 -8.63 19.06
C ILE A 195 34.94 -8.23 18.07
N SER A 196 35.98 -9.05 17.98
CA SER A 196 37.08 -8.89 17.03
C SER A 196 37.28 -10.14 16.17
N LEU A 197 37.70 -9.91 14.94
CA LEU A 197 38.21 -10.92 14.01
C LEU A 197 39.69 -10.63 13.78
N ASP A 198 40.56 -11.61 14.04
CA ASP A 198 42.01 -11.52 13.91
C ASP A 198 42.60 -10.29 14.63
N GLY A 199 42.03 -9.94 15.80
CA GLY A 199 42.42 -8.79 16.61
C GLY A 199 41.87 -7.43 16.16
N VAL A 200 41.11 -7.37 15.06
CA VAL A 200 40.46 -6.14 14.57
C VAL A 200 38.98 -6.15 14.95
N SER A 201 38.53 -5.10 15.63
CA SER A 201 37.11 -4.91 15.97
C SER A 201 36.22 -4.95 14.73
N LEU A 202 35.12 -5.71 14.80
CA LEU A 202 34.18 -5.87 13.69
C LEU A 202 33.55 -4.54 13.25
N GLU A 203 33.44 -3.55 14.14
CA GLU A 203 32.87 -2.22 13.81
C GLU A 203 33.73 -1.42 12.83
N ARG A 204 35.01 -1.81 12.68
CA ARG A 204 35.97 -1.15 11.78
C ARG A 204 36.04 -1.81 10.40
N LEU A 205 35.51 -3.03 10.28
CA LEU A 205 35.56 -3.84 9.06
C LEU A 205 34.36 -3.56 8.16
N ASN A 206 34.52 -3.75 6.86
CA ASN A 206 33.43 -3.67 5.90
C ASN A 206 32.43 -4.82 6.14
N ALA A 207 31.18 -4.46 6.47
CA ALA A 207 30.13 -5.44 6.78
C ALA A 207 29.76 -6.35 5.59
N SER A 208 29.85 -5.87 4.35
CA SER A 208 29.62 -6.69 3.16
C SER A 208 30.70 -7.76 3.05
N TRP A 209 31.97 -7.35 3.08
CA TRP A 209 33.11 -8.28 3.02
C TRP A 209 33.08 -9.30 4.15
N LEU A 210 32.80 -8.87 5.39
CA LEU A 210 32.70 -9.77 6.54
C LEU A 210 31.62 -10.85 6.34
N ARG A 211 30.46 -10.46 5.80
CA ARG A 211 29.36 -11.40 5.49
C ARG A 211 29.72 -12.36 4.35
N HIS A 212 30.58 -11.97 3.42
CA HIS A 212 31.07 -12.89 2.38
C HIS A 212 32.07 -13.92 2.93
N MET A 213 32.76 -13.62 4.02
CA MET A 213 33.70 -14.55 4.67
C MET A 213 33.02 -15.55 5.62
N ILE A 214 31.76 -15.33 5.99
CA ILE A 214 31.04 -16.13 6.98
C ILE A 214 29.80 -16.76 6.35
N GLY A 215 29.79 -18.09 6.22
CA GLY A 215 28.61 -18.87 5.86
C GLY A 215 27.69 -19.11 7.07
N ILE A 216 26.37 -19.02 6.87
CA ILE A 216 25.37 -19.27 7.92
C ILE A 216 24.36 -20.30 7.42
N ILE A 217 24.00 -21.25 8.28
CA ILE A 217 22.88 -22.17 8.07
C ILE A 217 21.88 -21.94 9.20
N PRO A 218 20.69 -21.38 8.92
CA PRO A 218 19.66 -21.16 9.94
C PRO A 218 19.01 -22.50 10.35
N SER A 219 18.48 -22.57 11.58
CA SER A 219 17.81 -23.78 12.10
C SER A 219 16.61 -24.22 11.27
N GLU A 220 15.89 -23.25 10.69
CA GLU A 220 14.83 -23.46 9.71
C GLU A 220 15.24 -22.79 8.40
N PRO A 221 15.69 -23.57 7.39
CA PRO A 221 16.08 -23.02 6.09
C PRO A 221 14.90 -22.39 5.36
N VAL A 222 15.16 -21.21 4.78
CA VAL A 222 14.23 -20.54 3.86
C VAL A 222 14.84 -20.59 2.47
N ILE A 223 14.07 -21.08 1.52
CA ILE A 223 14.39 -21.07 0.09
C ILE A 223 13.56 -19.94 -0.55
N PHE A 224 13.95 -19.43 -1.71
CA PHE A 224 13.16 -18.43 -2.44
C PHE A 224 12.43 -19.07 -3.61
N ASP A 225 11.29 -18.49 -3.98
CA ASP A 225 10.55 -18.89 -5.18
C ASP A 225 11.45 -18.74 -6.41
N GLY A 226 11.69 -19.83 -7.13
CA GLY A 226 12.66 -19.89 -8.22
C GLY A 226 13.18 -21.29 -8.46
N THR A 227 14.22 -21.43 -9.27
CA THR A 227 14.86 -22.73 -9.53
C THR A 227 15.84 -23.11 -8.42
N ILE A 228 16.19 -24.40 -8.34
CA ILE A 228 17.23 -24.88 -7.41
C ILE A 228 18.57 -24.18 -7.68
N GLU A 229 18.99 -24.09 -8.94
CA GLU A 229 20.21 -23.38 -9.33
C GLU A 229 20.19 -21.91 -8.89
N GLN A 230 19.08 -21.18 -9.08
CA GLN A 230 18.97 -19.77 -8.69
C GLN A 230 19.17 -19.60 -7.20
N ASN A 231 18.59 -20.48 -6.39
CA ASN A 231 18.76 -20.46 -4.95
C ASN A 231 20.20 -20.75 -4.52
N ILE A 232 20.91 -21.64 -5.23
CA ILE A 232 22.34 -21.90 -4.96
C ILE A 232 23.18 -20.66 -5.33
N HIS A 233 22.89 -20.03 -6.47
CA HIS A 233 23.58 -18.81 -6.92
C HIS A 233 23.36 -17.58 -6.03
N LEU A 234 22.31 -17.55 -5.20
CA LEU A 234 22.16 -16.51 -4.18
C LEU A 234 23.30 -16.53 -3.16
N GLY A 235 23.92 -17.69 -2.92
CA GLY A 235 25.09 -17.82 -2.04
C GLY A 235 26.40 -17.41 -2.72
N ASN A 236 26.53 -17.66 -4.03
CA ASN A 236 27.67 -17.24 -4.83
C ASN A 236 27.27 -17.11 -6.32
N SER A 237 27.20 -15.87 -6.81
CA SER A 237 26.79 -15.57 -8.19
C SER A 237 27.79 -16.05 -9.24
N ASP A 238 29.06 -16.17 -8.87
CA ASP A 238 30.17 -16.44 -9.81
C ASP A 238 30.50 -17.94 -9.92
N LEU A 239 29.64 -18.78 -9.33
CA LEU A 239 29.82 -20.23 -9.29
C LEU A 239 29.64 -20.84 -10.70
N SER A 240 30.58 -21.67 -11.16
CA SER A 240 30.37 -22.41 -12.41
C SER A 240 29.46 -23.62 -12.20
N ASP A 241 28.77 -24.07 -13.25
CA ASP A 241 27.89 -25.24 -13.19
C ASP A 241 28.58 -26.49 -12.63
N ASP A 242 29.84 -26.72 -13.01
CA ASP A 242 30.62 -27.86 -12.54
C ASP A 242 30.94 -27.74 -11.04
N ALA A 243 31.33 -26.54 -10.59
CA ALA A 243 31.57 -26.28 -9.17
C ALA A 243 30.28 -26.38 -8.36
N MET A 244 29.14 -25.90 -8.88
CA MET A 244 27.83 -26.05 -8.28
C MET A 244 27.47 -27.52 -8.06
N ARG A 245 27.66 -28.36 -9.09
CA ARG A 245 27.40 -29.81 -8.99
C ARG A 245 28.32 -30.46 -7.97
N LEU A 246 29.59 -30.05 -7.90
CA LEU A 246 30.52 -30.54 -6.89
C LEU A 246 30.07 -30.17 -5.47
N PHE A 247 29.73 -28.91 -5.22
CA PHE A 247 29.22 -28.47 -3.91
C PHE A 247 27.94 -29.20 -3.51
N CYS A 248 27.03 -29.46 -4.46
CA CYS A 248 25.84 -30.25 -4.18
C CYS A 248 26.15 -31.71 -3.85
N ARG A 249 27.24 -32.28 -4.38
CA ARG A 249 27.68 -33.63 -4.02
C ARG A 249 28.29 -33.64 -2.62
N ASP A 250 29.11 -32.65 -2.29
CA ASP A 250 29.70 -32.50 -0.96
C ASP A 250 28.62 -32.28 0.13
N ALA A 251 27.55 -31.55 -0.22
CA ALA A 251 26.37 -31.37 0.63
C ALA A 251 25.37 -32.55 0.59
N ASN A 252 25.69 -33.63 -0.14
CA ASN A 252 24.82 -34.80 -0.34
C ASN A 252 23.42 -34.49 -0.89
N ALA A 253 23.28 -33.39 -1.64
CA ALA A 253 22.04 -32.95 -2.27
C ALA A 253 21.93 -33.37 -3.74
N HIS A 254 23.06 -33.61 -4.43
CA HIS A 254 23.10 -33.84 -5.87
C HIS A 254 22.21 -34.99 -6.34
N ASN A 255 22.24 -36.14 -5.65
CA ASN A 255 21.48 -37.32 -6.07
C ASN A 255 19.97 -37.05 -6.01
N PHE A 256 19.50 -36.44 -4.92
CA PHE A 256 18.10 -36.03 -4.79
C PHE A 256 17.69 -35.04 -5.88
N ILE A 257 18.55 -34.06 -6.20
CA ILE A 257 18.25 -33.07 -7.24
C ILE A 257 18.16 -33.74 -8.61
N VAL A 258 19.03 -34.70 -8.92
CA VAL A 258 19.03 -35.45 -10.21
C VAL A 258 17.79 -36.32 -10.38
N ASP A 259 17.20 -36.78 -9.29
CA ASP A 259 15.96 -37.56 -9.33
C ASP A 259 14.71 -36.69 -9.66
N LEU A 260 14.83 -35.36 -9.65
CA LEU A 260 13.75 -34.45 -10.04
C LEU A 260 13.62 -34.34 -11.57
N PRO A 261 12.41 -34.14 -12.13
CA PRO A 261 12.18 -34.10 -13.57
C PRO A 261 13.03 -33.07 -14.32
N GLU A 262 13.16 -31.87 -13.77
CA GLU A 262 13.91 -30.75 -14.35
C GLU A 262 15.26 -30.54 -13.66
N VAL A 263 15.68 -31.48 -12.80
CA VAL A 263 16.97 -31.45 -12.10
C VAL A 263 17.21 -30.10 -11.40
N TYR A 264 18.23 -29.33 -11.80
CA TYR A 264 18.61 -28.05 -11.20
C TYR A 264 17.68 -26.89 -11.61
N THR A 265 16.96 -27.02 -12.73
CA THR A 265 15.96 -26.05 -13.18
C THR A 265 14.58 -26.32 -12.59
N SER A 266 14.45 -27.33 -11.72
CA SER A 266 13.22 -27.60 -10.98
C SER A 266 12.81 -26.38 -10.15
N LEU A 267 11.54 -25.98 -10.29
CA LEU A 267 10.98 -24.84 -9.57
C LEU A 267 10.58 -25.23 -8.15
N ILE A 268 10.97 -24.40 -7.19
CA ILE A 268 10.54 -24.44 -5.80
C ILE A 268 9.59 -23.25 -5.60
N PHE A 269 8.41 -23.53 -5.03
CA PHE A 269 7.43 -22.53 -4.63
C PHE A 269 7.04 -22.77 -3.17
N ILE A 270 7.01 -21.72 -2.36
CA ILE A 270 6.70 -21.79 -0.91
C ILE A 270 5.27 -21.32 -0.62
#